data_AF-A0A1V1ZD98-F1
#
_entry.id   AF-A0A1V1ZD98-F1
#
_cell.length_a   1.000
_cell.length_b   1.000
_cell.length_c   1.000
_cell.angle_alpha   90.00
_cell.angle_beta   90.00
_cell.angle_gamma   90.00
#
_symmetry.space_group_name_H-M   'P 1'
#
loop_
_entity.id
_entity.type
_entity.pdbx_description
1 polymer ?
#
loop_
_entity_poly.entity_id
_entity_poly.type
_entity_poly.pdbx_seq_one_letter_code
_entity_poly.pdbx_strand_id
1 'polypeptide(L)'
;MLTQHDKQRLRSSIFRHLDGIATATTSCALHEKGVLNYILEQQQVDLEQLTIKFKANEGYLNVALRILCAQGWLNQEPITKNNTIHYAINDQSEKAFQLIPLYKEAVQLLSYSVKFPEERIGPDAFLALERIFKNYENHFGLKKPPEDSLEFQILKHIEGVIVAPIIVLMGVRGLFHKYFMEGSFTAEEYHRNPESFKKILDFFSYLGWFTKKKNTYQFTDTGLFFAKRATAYGVTVSYLPTFVNLEELIFGDPLILKTDNINETEKHVDREMNVWGSGGAHSTYFKVIDEVIIELFNKPIDEQPKGILDMGCGNGAFLQHIFDVIEHQTLRGKMLEEHPLLLVGADLNQAALKVTRANLISADIWAKVIWGDVGRPDLLAQDLKEDYGIDLGDLLNVRTFLDHNRIWTAPRIPSLRTSISSGAFAYRGERLQNSLVEDSLLEHFQRWKPYVERFGLLIIELHTIAPELISKNLGKTPATAYDATHGYSDQYILEIDIFIALAKEAGLAPEAQYASKFPNSDLATVSINLFKGVSS
;
A
#
# COMPACT_ATOMS: atom_id res chain seq x y z
N MET A 1 14.24 -7.99 -26.28
CA MET A 1 14.48 -7.12 -25.10
C MET A 1 13.56 -5.91 -25.18
N LEU A 2 12.84 -5.60 -24.08
CA LEU A 2 11.92 -4.46 -24.00
C LEU A 2 12.65 -3.11 -24.02
N THR A 3 12.14 -2.16 -24.80
CA THR A 3 12.59 -0.76 -24.79
C THR A 3 12.14 -0.05 -23.49
N GLN A 4 12.65 1.15 -23.23
CA GLN A 4 12.17 1.96 -22.10
C GLN A 4 10.68 2.32 -22.24
N HIS A 5 10.25 2.64 -23.46
CA HIS A 5 8.85 2.92 -23.77
C HIS A 5 7.96 1.70 -23.50
N ASP A 6 8.39 0.49 -23.90
CA ASP A 6 7.64 -0.74 -23.59
C ASP A 6 7.50 -0.96 -22.09
N LYS A 7 8.58 -0.78 -21.33
CA LYS A 7 8.57 -0.91 -19.86
C LYS A 7 7.64 0.11 -19.20
N GLN A 8 7.56 1.33 -19.73
CA GLN A 8 6.63 2.36 -19.23
C GLN A 8 5.17 1.95 -19.50
N ARG A 9 4.86 1.48 -20.71
CA ARG A 9 3.52 1.00 -21.05
C ARG A 9 3.09 -0.21 -20.20
N LEU A 10 3.99 -1.18 -20.01
CA LEU A 10 3.69 -2.35 -19.16
C LEU A 10 3.54 -1.98 -17.69
N ARG A 11 4.30 -0.99 -17.19
CA ARG A 11 4.11 -0.44 -15.84
C ARG A 11 2.76 0.26 -15.71
N SER A 12 2.33 0.98 -16.75
CA SER A 12 0.99 1.57 -16.80
C SER A 12 -0.11 0.52 -16.68
N SER A 13 0.05 -0.63 -17.31
CA SER A 13 -0.87 -1.76 -17.11
C SER A 13 -0.90 -2.22 -15.65
N ILE A 14 0.26 -2.35 -14.98
CA ILE A 14 0.29 -2.72 -13.55
C ILE A 14 -0.55 -1.74 -12.74
N PHE A 15 -0.32 -0.43 -12.87
CA PHE A 15 -1.08 0.57 -12.10
C PHE A 15 -2.58 0.52 -12.38
N ARG A 16 -2.98 0.40 -13.66
CA ARG A 16 -4.40 0.23 -14.03
C ARG A 16 -5.01 -1.06 -13.48
N HIS A 17 -4.22 -2.12 -13.34
CA HIS A 17 -4.70 -3.36 -12.73
C HIS A 17 -4.97 -3.19 -11.24
N LEU A 18 -4.09 -2.48 -10.52
CA LEU A 18 -4.28 -2.17 -9.10
C LEU A 18 -5.52 -1.28 -8.91
N ASP A 19 -5.63 -0.22 -9.73
CA ASP A 19 -6.81 0.65 -9.76
C ASP A 19 -8.09 -0.14 -10.00
N GLY A 20 -8.02 -1.18 -10.85
CA GLY A 20 -9.14 -2.05 -11.17
C GLY A 20 -9.75 -2.77 -9.97
N ILE A 21 -8.91 -3.33 -9.09
CA ILE A 21 -9.40 -4.02 -7.88
C ILE A 21 -10.18 -3.03 -7.00
N ALA A 22 -9.60 -1.86 -6.74
CA ALA A 22 -10.20 -0.84 -5.89
C ALA A 22 -11.47 -0.25 -6.50
N THR A 23 -11.41 0.13 -7.78
CA THR A 23 -12.48 0.86 -8.46
C THR A 23 -13.65 -0.05 -8.81
N ALA A 24 -13.40 -1.27 -9.29
CA ALA A 24 -14.48 -2.18 -9.68
C ALA A 24 -15.34 -2.57 -8.47
N THR A 25 -14.71 -2.94 -7.35
CA THR A 25 -15.41 -3.32 -6.12
C THR A 25 -16.19 -2.14 -5.53
N THR A 26 -15.56 -0.97 -5.43
CA THR A 26 -16.18 0.26 -4.94
C THR A 26 -17.38 0.67 -5.79
N SER A 27 -17.20 0.74 -7.11
CA SER A 27 -18.24 1.22 -8.02
C SER A 27 -19.43 0.25 -8.10
N CYS A 28 -19.20 -1.06 -8.03
CA CYS A 28 -20.29 -2.05 -7.90
C CYS A 28 -21.11 -1.83 -6.63
N ALA A 29 -20.46 -1.69 -5.46
CA ALA A 29 -21.17 -1.48 -4.19
C ALA A 29 -22.03 -0.20 -4.22
N LEU A 30 -21.49 0.91 -4.75
CA LEU A 30 -22.24 2.16 -4.90
C LEU A 30 -23.39 2.05 -5.92
N HIS A 31 -23.17 1.33 -7.03
CA HIS A 31 -24.19 1.12 -8.07
C HIS A 31 -25.36 0.28 -7.56
N GLU A 32 -25.08 -0.82 -6.87
CA GLU A 32 -26.11 -1.73 -6.35
C GLU A 32 -27.00 -1.08 -5.28
N LYS A 33 -26.44 -0.16 -4.49
CA LYS A 33 -27.24 0.66 -3.55
C LYS A 33 -27.95 1.86 -4.19
N GLY A 34 -27.71 2.14 -5.47
CA GLY A 34 -28.34 3.25 -6.19
C GLY A 34 -27.75 4.63 -5.90
N VAL A 35 -26.56 4.70 -5.26
CA VAL A 35 -25.88 5.98 -4.96
C VAL A 35 -25.57 6.74 -6.24
N LEU A 36 -25.05 6.04 -7.25
CA LEU A 36 -24.61 6.67 -8.50
C LEU A 36 -25.76 7.26 -9.32
N ASN A 37 -26.91 6.59 -9.34
CA ASN A 37 -28.11 7.12 -9.99
C ASN A 37 -28.57 8.42 -9.32
N TYR A 38 -28.54 8.45 -7.98
CA TYR A 38 -28.91 9.64 -7.24
C TYR A 38 -27.94 10.81 -7.50
N ILE A 39 -26.64 10.54 -7.60
CA ILE A 39 -25.65 11.57 -7.96
C ILE A 39 -25.92 12.13 -9.37
N LEU A 40 -26.28 11.28 -10.35
CA LEU A 40 -26.66 11.75 -11.69
C LEU A 40 -27.91 12.63 -11.67
N GLU A 41 -28.91 12.27 -10.87
CA GLU A 41 -30.15 13.04 -10.73
C GLU A 41 -29.92 14.42 -10.08
N GLN A 42 -29.08 14.48 -9.05
CA GLN A 42 -28.83 15.72 -8.31
C GLN A 42 -27.74 16.60 -8.96
N GLN A 43 -26.89 16.03 -9.81
CA GLN A 43 -25.71 16.64 -10.46
C GLN A 43 -24.58 17.07 -9.50
N GLN A 44 -24.94 17.59 -8.34
CA GLN A 44 -24.03 17.95 -7.25
C GLN A 44 -24.67 17.50 -5.93
N VAL A 45 -23.86 16.90 -5.06
CA VAL A 45 -24.31 16.37 -3.77
C VAL A 45 -23.31 16.71 -2.69
N ASP A 46 -23.80 16.89 -1.47
CA ASP A 46 -22.97 16.89 -0.29
C ASP A 46 -22.86 15.47 0.30
N LEU A 47 -21.72 15.19 0.93
CA LEU A 47 -21.46 13.88 1.52
C LEU A 47 -22.48 13.49 2.60
N GLU A 48 -22.86 14.45 3.45
CA GLU A 48 -23.81 14.25 4.56
C GLU A 48 -25.19 13.82 4.05
N GLN A 49 -25.68 14.44 2.97
CA GLN A 49 -26.92 14.11 2.28
C GLN A 49 -26.90 12.66 1.77
N LEU A 50 -25.79 12.22 1.17
CA LEU A 50 -25.63 10.83 0.74
C LEU A 50 -25.63 9.88 1.94
N THR A 51 -24.87 10.22 2.99
CA THR A 51 -24.81 9.45 4.25
C THR A 51 -26.20 9.23 4.83
N ILE A 52 -27.00 10.30 4.97
CA ILE A 52 -28.36 10.23 5.53
C ILE A 52 -29.28 9.41 4.62
N LYS A 53 -29.26 9.67 3.31
CA LYS A 53 -30.17 9.03 2.36
C LYS A 53 -29.93 7.52 2.26
N PHE A 54 -28.67 7.11 2.19
CA PHE A 54 -28.28 5.71 2.00
C PHE A 54 -27.94 4.98 3.30
N LYS A 55 -28.03 5.67 4.45
CA LYS A 55 -27.62 5.17 5.77
C LYS A 55 -26.20 4.59 5.74
N ALA A 56 -25.31 5.32 5.07
CA ALA A 56 -23.95 4.88 4.86
C ALA A 56 -23.05 5.25 6.06
N ASN A 57 -21.96 4.51 6.21
CA ASN A 57 -20.83 4.87 7.05
C ASN A 57 -20.04 5.98 6.35
N GLU A 58 -20.19 7.23 6.81
CA GLU A 58 -19.73 8.45 6.12
C GLU A 58 -18.24 8.39 5.74
N GLY A 59 -17.39 7.85 6.61
CA GLY A 59 -15.95 7.76 6.37
C GLY A 59 -15.62 6.88 5.17
N TYR A 60 -16.22 5.68 5.10
CA TYR A 60 -15.98 4.77 3.97
C TYR A 60 -16.72 5.21 2.70
N LEU A 61 -17.86 5.88 2.82
CA LEU A 61 -18.51 6.51 1.67
C LEU A 61 -17.63 7.63 1.06
N ASN A 62 -16.97 8.44 1.89
CA ASN A 62 -16.01 9.45 1.44
C ASN A 62 -14.85 8.82 0.65
N VAL A 63 -14.27 7.72 1.16
CA VAL A 63 -13.23 6.95 0.46
C VAL A 63 -13.75 6.45 -0.89
N ALA A 64 -14.96 5.89 -0.92
CA ALA A 64 -15.58 5.38 -2.13
C ALA A 64 -15.74 6.46 -3.23
N LEU A 65 -16.24 7.63 -2.86
CA LEU A 65 -16.44 8.76 -3.78
C LEU A 65 -15.10 9.36 -4.23
N ARG A 66 -14.11 9.42 -3.34
CA ARG A 66 -12.74 9.84 -3.68
C ARG A 66 -12.11 8.91 -4.73
N ILE A 67 -12.31 7.60 -4.64
CA ILE A 67 -11.83 6.63 -5.65
C ILE A 67 -12.44 6.95 -7.03
N LEU A 68 -13.73 7.26 -7.10
CA LEU A 68 -14.36 7.65 -8.37
C LEU A 68 -13.80 8.97 -8.91
N CYS A 69 -13.47 9.92 -8.03
CA CYS A 69 -12.81 11.17 -8.42
C CYS A 69 -11.38 10.91 -8.95
N ALA A 70 -10.62 10.06 -8.28
CA ALA A 70 -9.27 9.67 -8.70
C ALA A 70 -9.27 8.99 -10.08
N GLN A 71 -10.36 8.30 -10.43
CA GLN A 71 -10.55 7.68 -11.75
C GLN A 71 -11.15 8.62 -12.80
N GLY A 72 -11.43 9.87 -12.44
CA GLY A 72 -11.96 10.91 -13.33
C GLY A 72 -13.47 10.81 -13.59
N TRP A 73 -14.20 10.03 -12.80
CA TRP A 73 -15.64 9.79 -13.00
C TRP A 73 -16.51 10.76 -12.21
N LEU A 74 -15.94 11.46 -11.22
CA LEU A 74 -16.56 12.53 -10.45
C LEU A 74 -15.52 13.62 -10.19
N ASN A 75 -15.98 14.80 -9.79
CA ASN A 75 -15.14 15.87 -9.29
C ASN A 75 -15.36 16.04 -7.78
N GLN A 76 -14.28 16.16 -7.01
CA GLN A 76 -14.33 16.56 -5.61
C GLN A 76 -14.03 18.05 -5.53
N GLU A 77 -14.91 18.82 -4.90
CA GLU A 77 -14.65 20.23 -4.62
C GLU A 77 -13.71 20.39 -3.41
N PRO A 78 -12.93 21.48 -3.33
CA PRO A 78 -12.12 21.77 -2.15
C PRO A 78 -12.98 21.78 -0.88
N ILE A 79 -12.46 21.19 0.19
CA ILE A 79 -13.17 21.13 1.47
C ILE A 79 -13.45 22.55 1.95
N THR A 80 -14.72 22.83 2.23
CA THR A 80 -15.16 24.17 2.66
C THR A 80 -14.69 24.48 4.08
N LYS A 81 -14.72 25.76 4.49
CA LYS A 81 -14.41 26.16 5.88
C LYS A 81 -15.31 25.50 6.93
N ASN A 82 -16.50 25.07 6.54
CA ASN A 82 -17.44 24.35 7.41
C ASN A 82 -17.19 22.84 7.42
N ASN A 83 -16.09 22.36 6.79
CA ASN A 83 -15.73 20.95 6.68
C ASN A 83 -16.79 20.10 5.96
N THR A 84 -17.55 20.72 5.06
CA THR A 84 -18.47 20.04 4.14
C THR A 84 -17.72 19.63 2.88
N ILE A 85 -17.97 18.41 2.42
CA ILE A 85 -17.38 17.83 1.19
C ILE A 85 -18.48 17.73 0.15
N HIS A 86 -18.20 18.26 -1.05
CA HIS A 86 -19.12 18.21 -2.18
C HIS A 86 -18.51 17.40 -3.33
N TYR A 87 -19.38 16.66 -4.01
CA TYR A 87 -19.06 15.93 -5.22
C TYR A 87 -19.99 16.36 -6.34
N ALA A 88 -19.44 16.48 -7.54
CA ALA A 88 -20.18 16.85 -8.73
C ALA A 88 -19.91 15.87 -9.87
N ILE A 89 -20.91 15.68 -10.73
CA ILE A 89 -20.74 14.97 -12.00
C ILE A 89 -19.86 15.77 -12.96
N ASN A 90 -19.30 15.08 -13.94
CA ASN A 90 -18.54 15.63 -15.05
C ASN A 90 -18.92 14.92 -16.36
N ASP A 91 -18.25 15.29 -17.46
CA ASP A 91 -18.56 14.76 -18.80
C ASP A 91 -18.37 13.24 -18.95
N GLN A 92 -17.69 12.58 -17.99
CA GLN A 92 -17.47 11.13 -17.99
C GLN A 92 -18.43 10.36 -17.07
N SER A 93 -19.10 11.02 -16.12
CA SER A 93 -19.86 10.37 -15.04
C SER A 93 -20.93 9.42 -15.57
N GLU A 94 -21.82 9.92 -16.45
CA GLU A 94 -22.94 9.14 -16.96
C GLU A 94 -22.45 7.88 -17.68
N LYS A 95 -21.48 8.04 -18.57
CA LYS A 95 -20.91 6.93 -19.34
C LYS A 95 -20.18 5.93 -18.45
N ALA A 96 -19.43 6.39 -17.45
CA ALA A 96 -18.75 5.52 -16.50
C ALA A 96 -19.75 4.68 -15.72
N PHE A 97 -20.81 5.30 -15.22
CA PHE A 97 -21.81 4.62 -14.41
C PHE A 97 -22.62 3.60 -15.22
N GLN A 98 -22.88 3.88 -16.50
CA GLN A 98 -23.51 2.92 -17.42
C GLN A 98 -22.64 1.68 -17.70
N LEU A 99 -21.30 1.79 -17.57
CA LEU A 99 -20.36 0.68 -17.82
C LEU A 99 -20.08 -0.16 -16.57
N ILE A 100 -20.42 0.30 -15.36
CA ILE A 100 -20.19 -0.45 -14.11
C ILE A 100 -20.76 -1.88 -14.12
N PRO A 101 -21.93 -2.17 -14.71
CA PRO A 101 -22.43 -3.54 -14.78
C PRO A 101 -21.45 -4.54 -15.42
N LEU A 102 -20.50 -4.09 -16.25
CA LEU A 102 -19.45 -4.94 -16.82
C LEU A 102 -18.48 -5.48 -15.78
N TYR A 103 -18.34 -4.82 -14.62
CA TYR A 103 -17.50 -5.29 -13.53
C TYR A 103 -18.10 -6.46 -12.75
N LYS A 104 -19.42 -6.65 -12.80
CA LYS A 104 -20.14 -7.55 -11.89
C LYS A 104 -19.53 -8.94 -11.83
N GLU A 105 -19.27 -9.55 -12.99
CA GLU A 105 -18.70 -10.89 -13.05
C GLU A 105 -17.26 -10.94 -12.53
N ALA A 106 -16.46 -9.90 -12.82
CA ALA A 106 -15.10 -9.78 -12.32
C ALA A 106 -15.05 -9.61 -10.80
N VAL A 107 -15.91 -8.78 -10.23
CA VAL A 107 -15.98 -8.58 -8.78
C VAL A 107 -16.45 -9.85 -8.09
N GLN A 108 -17.41 -10.58 -8.65
CA GLN A 108 -17.83 -11.89 -8.13
C GLN A 108 -16.71 -12.93 -8.13
N LEU A 109 -15.74 -12.84 -9.06
CA LEU A 109 -14.58 -13.73 -9.05
C LEU A 109 -13.73 -13.56 -7.77
N LEU A 110 -13.68 -12.34 -7.20
CA LEU A 110 -12.82 -12.04 -6.06
C LEU A 110 -13.22 -12.81 -4.80
N SER A 111 -14.49 -13.21 -4.64
CA SER A 111 -14.91 -14.06 -3.52
C SER A 111 -14.23 -15.44 -3.53
N TYR A 112 -13.83 -15.92 -4.70
CA TYR A 112 -12.97 -17.10 -4.83
C TYR A 112 -11.50 -16.74 -4.59
N SER A 113 -11.05 -15.61 -5.14
CA SER A 113 -9.65 -15.18 -5.07
C SER A 113 -9.14 -14.93 -3.66
N VAL A 114 -9.99 -14.46 -2.75
CA VAL A 114 -9.66 -14.32 -1.32
C VAL A 114 -9.13 -15.62 -0.71
N LYS A 115 -9.58 -16.79 -1.19
CA LYS A 115 -9.20 -18.11 -0.65
C LYS A 115 -7.97 -18.72 -1.32
N PHE A 116 -7.47 -18.13 -2.41
CA PHE A 116 -6.36 -18.70 -3.17
C PHE A 116 -5.07 -18.94 -2.36
N PRO A 117 -4.67 -18.05 -1.42
CA PRO A 117 -3.46 -18.27 -0.62
C PRO A 117 -3.49 -19.60 0.14
N GLU A 118 -4.64 -19.92 0.75
CA GLU A 118 -4.84 -21.11 1.59
C GLU A 118 -5.25 -22.34 0.76
N GLU A 119 -6.30 -22.23 -0.05
CA GLU A 119 -7.00 -23.35 -0.69
C GLU A 119 -6.53 -23.64 -2.12
N ARG A 120 -5.69 -22.77 -2.71
CA ARG A 120 -5.36 -22.74 -4.15
C ARG A 120 -6.62 -22.51 -5.00
N ILE A 121 -6.49 -22.63 -6.33
CA ILE A 121 -7.61 -22.48 -7.25
C ILE A 121 -8.38 -23.81 -7.30
N GLY A 122 -9.58 -23.82 -6.73
CA GLY A 122 -10.50 -24.97 -6.78
C GLY A 122 -11.26 -25.10 -8.11
N PRO A 123 -11.97 -26.23 -8.34
CA PRO A 123 -12.73 -26.46 -9.57
C PRO A 123 -13.77 -25.36 -9.89
N ASP A 124 -14.50 -24.90 -8.87
CA ASP A 124 -15.52 -23.85 -9.04
C ASP A 124 -14.89 -22.52 -9.46
N ALA A 125 -13.75 -22.16 -8.85
CA ALA A 125 -12.97 -20.98 -9.23
C ALA A 125 -12.47 -21.09 -10.67
N PHE A 126 -12.03 -22.28 -11.11
CA PHE A 126 -11.63 -22.51 -12.51
C PHE A 126 -12.79 -22.37 -13.50
N LEU A 127 -14.01 -22.79 -13.14
CA LEU A 127 -15.19 -22.59 -13.98
C LEU A 127 -15.55 -21.11 -14.10
N ALA A 128 -15.49 -20.36 -12.99
CA ALA A 128 -15.68 -18.91 -13.00
C ALA A 128 -14.62 -18.20 -13.85
N LEU A 129 -13.34 -18.60 -13.71
CA LEU A 129 -12.23 -18.09 -14.51
C LEU A 129 -12.41 -18.36 -16.01
N GLU A 130 -12.80 -19.58 -16.39
CA GLU A 130 -13.01 -19.90 -17.80
C GLU A 130 -14.11 -19.05 -18.44
N ARG A 131 -15.21 -18.80 -17.71
CA ARG A 131 -16.31 -17.97 -18.20
C ARG A 131 -15.84 -16.53 -18.41
N ILE A 132 -15.14 -15.96 -17.43
CA ILE A 132 -14.70 -14.56 -17.53
C ILE A 132 -13.58 -14.37 -18.56
N PHE A 133 -12.69 -15.35 -18.76
CA PHE A 133 -11.68 -15.30 -19.82
C PHE A 133 -12.34 -15.14 -21.19
N LYS A 134 -13.37 -15.93 -21.49
CA LYS A 134 -14.13 -15.84 -22.76
C LYS A 134 -14.80 -14.47 -22.94
N ASN A 135 -15.33 -13.90 -21.85
CA ASN A 135 -15.95 -12.57 -21.90
C ASN A 135 -14.91 -11.47 -22.11
N TYR A 136 -13.75 -11.59 -21.46
CA TYR A 136 -12.62 -10.69 -21.66
C TYR A 136 -12.07 -10.75 -23.09
N GLU A 137 -11.90 -11.94 -23.65
CA GLU A 137 -11.46 -12.14 -25.05
C GLU A 137 -12.43 -11.48 -26.05
N ASN A 138 -13.72 -11.51 -25.73
CA ASN A 138 -14.79 -10.83 -26.49
C ASN A 138 -14.98 -9.36 -26.08
N HIS A 139 -14.07 -8.79 -25.29
CA HIS A 139 -14.08 -7.40 -24.81
C HIS A 139 -15.38 -7.01 -24.10
N PHE A 140 -16.08 -7.97 -23.47
CA PHE A 140 -17.40 -7.79 -22.87
C PHE A 140 -18.43 -7.18 -23.85
N GLY A 141 -18.28 -7.45 -25.15
CA GLY A 141 -19.15 -6.92 -26.21
C GLY A 141 -18.82 -5.48 -26.62
N LEU A 142 -17.78 -4.86 -26.04
CA LEU A 142 -17.31 -3.54 -26.45
C LEU A 142 -16.54 -3.63 -27.77
N LYS A 143 -16.71 -2.62 -28.63
CA LYS A 143 -15.83 -2.46 -29.81
C LYS A 143 -14.42 -2.13 -29.31
N LYS A 144 -13.39 -2.73 -29.93
CA LYS A 144 -11.97 -2.54 -29.56
C LYS A 144 -11.67 -1.06 -29.28
N PRO A 145 -11.56 -0.67 -28.00
CA PRO A 145 -11.58 0.74 -27.64
C PRO A 145 -10.17 1.35 -27.75
N PRO A 146 -10.05 2.65 -28.05
CA PRO A 146 -8.77 3.39 -27.98
C PRO A 146 -8.16 3.34 -26.57
N GLU A 147 -6.83 3.35 -26.44
CA GLU A 147 -6.13 3.22 -25.14
C GLU A 147 -6.41 4.37 -24.15
N ASP A 148 -6.87 5.52 -24.63
CA ASP A 148 -7.23 6.70 -23.86
C ASP A 148 -8.73 6.78 -23.52
N SER A 149 -9.53 5.83 -23.98
CA SER A 149 -10.97 5.82 -23.74
C SER A 149 -11.35 5.23 -22.38
N LEU A 150 -12.53 5.61 -21.91
CA LEU A 150 -13.14 5.06 -20.70
C LEU A 150 -13.39 3.54 -20.82
N GLU A 151 -13.83 3.05 -21.97
CA GLU A 151 -14.01 1.62 -22.22
C GLU A 151 -12.71 0.83 -22.04
N PHE A 152 -11.57 1.38 -22.50
CA PHE A 152 -10.27 0.77 -22.27
C PHE A 152 -9.87 0.80 -20.79
N GLN A 153 -10.17 1.88 -20.08
CA GLN A 153 -10.01 1.94 -18.61
C GLN A 153 -10.80 0.82 -17.93
N ILE A 154 -12.09 0.65 -18.26
CA ILE A 154 -12.93 -0.43 -17.73
C ILE A 154 -12.33 -1.81 -18.03
N LEU A 155 -11.89 -2.06 -19.27
CA LEU A 155 -11.27 -3.34 -19.63
C LEU A 155 -9.97 -3.60 -18.87
N LYS A 156 -9.09 -2.60 -18.72
CA LYS A 156 -7.86 -2.76 -17.92
C LYS A 156 -8.15 -2.99 -16.44
N HIS A 157 -9.21 -2.40 -15.91
CA HIS A 157 -9.66 -2.69 -14.55
C HIS A 157 -10.10 -4.15 -14.41
N ILE A 158 -10.92 -4.65 -15.34
CA ILE A 158 -11.34 -6.06 -15.37
C ILE A 158 -10.12 -7.00 -15.53
N GLU A 159 -9.18 -6.68 -16.43
CA GLU A 159 -7.94 -7.45 -16.58
C GLU A 159 -7.22 -7.56 -15.25
N GLY A 160 -7.09 -6.44 -14.52
CA GLY A 160 -6.46 -6.41 -13.20
C GLY A 160 -7.13 -7.30 -12.17
N VAL A 161 -8.45 -7.21 -12.04
CA VAL A 161 -9.26 -8.05 -11.15
C VAL A 161 -9.03 -9.54 -11.42
N ILE A 162 -8.83 -9.92 -12.68
CA ILE A 162 -8.56 -11.30 -13.10
C ILE A 162 -7.10 -11.71 -12.82
N VAL A 163 -6.13 -10.94 -13.32
CA VAL A 163 -4.73 -11.38 -13.37
C VAL A 163 -3.98 -11.17 -12.07
N ALA A 164 -4.35 -10.15 -11.27
CA ALA A 164 -3.60 -9.78 -10.08
C ALA A 164 -3.63 -10.87 -8.99
N PRO A 165 -4.78 -11.50 -8.63
CA PRO A 165 -4.77 -12.57 -7.64
C PRO A 165 -3.99 -13.80 -8.13
N ILE A 166 -4.04 -14.09 -9.44
CA ILE A 166 -3.36 -15.23 -10.05
C ILE A 166 -1.84 -15.04 -10.06
N ILE A 167 -1.35 -13.85 -10.48
CA ILE A 167 0.10 -13.58 -10.54
C ILE A 167 0.71 -13.56 -9.13
N VAL A 168 -0.01 -13.05 -8.14
CA VAL A 168 0.44 -13.08 -6.73
C VAL A 168 0.51 -14.51 -6.23
N LEU A 169 -0.53 -15.33 -6.46
CA LEU A 169 -0.51 -16.74 -6.10
C LEU A 169 0.69 -17.49 -6.74
N MET A 170 0.92 -17.28 -8.03
CA MET A 170 2.05 -17.85 -8.76
C MET A 170 3.40 -17.39 -8.18
N GLY A 171 3.52 -16.12 -7.81
CA GLY A 171 4.71 -15.51 -7.24
C GLY A 171 5.05 -16.04 -5.85
N VAL A 172 4.08 -16.03 -4.93
CA VAL A 172 4.22 -16.56 -3.55
C VAL A 172 4.59 -18.04 -3.56
N ARG A 173 4.10 -18.81 -4.53
CA ARG A 173 4.41 -20.24 -4.69
C ARG A 173 5.68 -20.53 -5.49
N GLY A 174 6.46 -19.50 -5.84
CA GLY A 174 7.77 -19.66 -6.47
C GLY A 174 7.74 -20.08 -7.94
N LEU A 175 6.63 -19.92 -8.68
CA LEU A 175 6.60 -20.23 -10.11
C LEU A 175 7.60 -19.43 -10.92
N PHE A 176 7.87 -18.20 -10.51
CA PHE A 176 8.81 -17.32 -11.17
C PHE A 176 10.26 -17.59 -10.76
N HIS A 177 10.56 -18.80 -10.26
CA HIS A 177 11.93 -19.26 -10.07
C HIS A 177 12.68 -19.26 -11.40
N LYS A 178 13.97 -18.90 -11.36
CA LYS A 178 14.82 -18.64 -12.54
C LYS A 178 14.74 -19.74 -13.61
N TYR A 179 14.66 -20.99 -13.17
CA TYR A 179 14.53 -22.16 -14.04
C TYR A 179 13.32 -22.09 -15.00
N PHE A 180 12.12 -21.78 -14.49
CA PHE A 180 10.89 -21.69 -15.29
C PHE A 180 10.83 -20.45 -16.19
N MET A 181 11.62 -19.42 -15.87
CA MET A 181 11.69 -18.20 -16.67
C MET A 181 12.56 -18.34 -17.93
N GLU A 182 13.49 -19.30 -17.96
CA GLU A 182 14.44 -19.47 -19.08
C GLU A 182 14.02 -20.60 -20.05
N GLY A 183 13.30 -21.62 -19.57
CA GLY A 183 12.87 -22.78 -20.37
C GLY A 183 11.40 -22.71 -20.84
N SER A 184 11.06 -23.59 -21.80
CA SER A 184 9.65 -23.93 -22.05
C SER A 184 9.18 -24.96 -21.01
N PHE A 185 7.93 -24.90 -20.59
CA PHE A 185 7.35 -25.83 -19.61
C PHE A 185 5.94 -26.26 -20.01
N THR A 186 5.50 -27.41 -19.50
CA THR A 186 4.12 -27.93 -19.59
C THR A 186 3.34 -27.64 -18.31
N ALA A 187 2.01 -27.74 -18.35
CA ALA A 187 1.19 -27.48 -17.16
C ALA A 187 1.42 -28.53 -16.05
N GLU A 188 1.74 -29.76 -16.46
CA GLU A 188 2.04 -30.93 -15.63
C GLU A 188 3.28 -30.74 -14.76
N GLU A 189 4.26 -29.97 -15.25
CA GLU A 189 5.49 -29.67 -14.52
C GLU A 189 5.27 -28.73 -13.33
N TYR A 190 4.12 -28.05 -13.26
CA TYR A 190 3.84 -27.04 -12.24
C TYR A 190 2.63 -27.34 -11.35
N HIS A 191 1.54 -27.87 -11.92
CA HIS A 191 0.27 -27.98 -11.19
C HIS A 191 -0.25 -29.41 -11.12
N ARG A 192 -0.75 -29.82 -9.95
CA ARG A 192 -1.36 -31.15 -9.73
C ARG A 192 -2.63 -31.38 -10.55
N ASN A 193 -3.26 -30.31 -11.03
CA ASN A 193 -4.37 -30.34 -11.96
C ASN A 193 -3.97 -29.56 -13.25
N PRO A 194 -3.28 -30.21 -14.19
CA PRO A 194 -2.70 -29.55 -15.36
C PRO A 194 -3.76 -29.02 -16.32
N GLU A 195 -4.86 -29.74 -16.52
CA GLU A 195 -5.95 -29.32 -17.41
C GLU A 195 -6.59 -28.00 -16.99
N SER A 196 -6.75 -27.79 -15.68
CA SER A 196 -7.32 -26.54 -15.18
C SER A 196 -6.30 -25.40 -15.25
N PHE A 197 -5.04 -25.66 -14.90
CA PHE A 197 -3.97 -24.66 -14.98
C PHE A 197 -3.67 -24.22 -16.42
N LYS A 198 -3.83 -25.13 -17.39
CA LYS A 198 -3.73 -24.85 -18.83
C LYS A 198 -4.63 -23.70 -19.27
N LYS A 199 -5.84 -23.57 -18.70
CA LYS A 199 -6.77 -22.47 -19.00
C LYS A 199 -6.20 -21.11 -18.61
N ILE A 200 -5.49 -21.03 -17.48
CA ILE A 200 -4.81 -19.81 -17.03
C ILE A 200 -3.65 -19.49 -17.97
N LEU A 201 -2.83 -20.49 -18.32
CA LEU A 201 -1.71 -20.30 -19.24
C LEU A 201 -2.17 -19.89 -20.64
N ASP A 202 -3.30 -20.41 -21.11
CA ASP A 202 -3.93 -20.03 -22.38
C ASP A 202 -4.41 -18.58 -22.35
N PHE A 203 -5.07 -18.16 -21.27
CA PHE A 203 -5.46 -16.77 -21.08
C PHE A 203 -4.23 -15.83 -21.00
N PHE A 204 -3.20 -16.22 -20.28
CA PHE A 204 -1.96 -15.43 -20.22
C PHE A 204 -1.21 -15.42 -21.56
N SER A 205 -1.37 -16.48 -22.38
CA SER A 205 -0.87 -16.48 -23.77
C SER A 205 -1.65 -15.50 -24.64
N TYR A 206 -2.98 -15.42 -24.47
CA TYR A 206 -3.81 -14.40 -25.12
C TYR A 206 -3.39 -12.98 -24.75
N LEU A 207 -3.06 -12.73 -23.48
CA LEU A 207 -2.49 -11.45 -23.01
C LEU A 207 -1.03 -11.22 -23.45
N GLY A 208 -0.43 -12.19 -24.15
CA GLY A 208 0.94 -12.10 -24.67
C GLY A 208 2.03 -12.30 -23.62
N TRP A 209 1.72 -12.86 -22.44
CA TRP A 209 2.70 -13.18 -21.41
C TRP A 209 3.46 -14.48 -21.71
N PHE A 210 2.81 -15.39 -22.41
CA PHE A 210 3.41 -16.63 -22.89
C PHE A 210 3.26 -16.78 -24.41
N THR A 211 4.22 -17.47 -25.03
CA THR A 211 4.04 -18.07 -26.35
C THR A 211 3.73 -19.55 -26.14
N LYS A 212 2.62 -20.02 -26.72
CA LYS A 212 2.23 -21.42 -26.69
C LYS A 212 2.71 -22.15 -27.96
N LYS A 213 3.40 -23.28 -27.79
CA LYS A 213 3.77 -24.20 -28.87
C LYS A 213 3.30 -25.60 -28.52
N LYS A 214 2.27 -26.11 -29.20
CA LYS A 214 1.59 -27.38 -28.84
C LYS A 214 1.12 -27.33 -27.38
N ASN A 215 1.75 -28.10 -26.48
CA ASN A 215 1.43 -28.18 -25.06
C ASN A 215 2.46 -27.46 -24.16
N THR A 216 3.46 -26.81 -24.74
CA THR A 216 4.47 -26.06 -23.96
C THR A 216 4.23 -24.56 -24.01
N TYR A 217 4.59 -23.89 -22.93
CA TYR A 217 4.52 -22.44 -22.74
C TYR A 217 5.92 -21.90 -22.48
N GLN A 218 6.22 -20.75 -23.07
CA GLN A 218 7.46 -20.03 -22.85
C GLN A 218 7.15 -18.58 -22.55
N PHE A 219 7.77 -18.01 -21.52
CA PHE A 219 7.62 -16.58 -21.22
C PHE A 219 8.04 -15.71 -22.40
N THR A 220 7.24 -14.69 -22.67
CA THR A 220 7.66 -13.58 -23.52
C THR A 220 8.42 -12.55 -22.68
N ASP A 221 9.07 -11.59 -23.35
CA ASP A 221 9.64 -10.41 -22.70
C ASP A 221 8.60 -9.66 -21.84
N THR A 222 7.34 -9.59 -22.29
CA THR A 222 6.21 -9.01 -21.56
C THR A 222 5.85 -9.85 -20.33
N GLY A 223 5.74 -11.17 -20.47
CA GLY A 223 5.45 -12.04 -19.33
C GLY A 223 6.54 -11.99 -18.27
N LEU A 224 7.81 -11.99 -18.67
CA LEU A 224 8.94 -11.81 -17.76
C LEU A 224 8.89 -10.46 -17.03
N PHE A 225 8.43 -9.40 -17.70
CA PHE A 225 8.30 -8.08 -17.07
C PHE A 225 7.30 -8.09 -15.90
N PHE A 226 6.14 -8.73 -16.09
CA PHE A 226 5.12 -8.86 -15.06
C PHE A 226 5.54 -9.84 -13.96
N ALA A 227 6.08 -11.02 -14.31
CA ALA A 227 6.55 -12.02 -13.36
C ALA A 227 7.58 -11.44 -12.38
N LYS A 228 8.56 -10.68 -12.88
CA LYS A 228 9.57 -9.99 -12.07
C LYS A 228 9.02 -8.86 -11.19
N ARG A 229 7.75 -8.48 -11.39
CA ARG A 229 7.04 -7.41 -10.65
C ARG A 229 5.76 -7.92 -10.01
N ALA A 230 5.61 -9.24 -9.82
CA ALA A 230 4.44 -9.81 -9.18
C ALA A 230 4.22 -9.23 -7.77
N THR A 231 5.30 -8.92 -7.05
CA THR A 231 5.26 -8.28 -5.72
C THR A 231 4.56 -6.92 -5.73
N ALA A 232 4.60 -6.17 -6.84
CA ALA A 232 3.91 -4.88 -6.96
C ALA A 232 2.37 -5.02 -6.84
N TYR A 233 1.83 -6.22 -7.05
CA TYR A 233 0.41 -6.53 -6.83
C TYR A 233 0.11 -6.98 -5.39
N GLY A 234 1.11 -7.43 -4.64
CA GLY A 234 0.93 -8.13 -3.37
C GLY A 234 0.19 -7.30 -2.33
N VAL A 235 0.52 -6.00 -2.19
CA VAL A 235 -0.16 -5.11 -1.24
C VAL A 235 -1.64 -4.99 -1.59
N THR A 236 -2.01 -4.58 -2.82
CA THR A 236 -3.43 -4.44 -3.18
C THR A 236 -4.20 -5.74 -3.10
N VAL A 237 -3.62 -6.86 -3.55
CA VAL A 237 -4.28 -8.18 -3.50
C VAL A 237 -4.44 -8.68 -2.06
N SER A 238 -3.54 -8.31 -1.14
CA SER A 238 -3.68 -8.69 0.27
C SER A 238 -4.95 -8.12 0.92
N TYR A 239 -5.48 -7.00 0.41
CA TYR A 239 -6.73 -6.38 0.89
C TYR A 239 -7.99 -6.89 0.19
N LEU A 240 -7.93 -7.97 -0.58
CA LEU A 240 -9.15 -8.58 -1.14
C LEU A 240 -10.23 -8.88 -0.09
N PRO A 241 -9.92 -9.33 1.14
CA PRO A 241 -10.95 -9.47 2.19
C PRO A 241 -11.70 -8.17 2.49
N THR A 242 -11.01 -7.02 2.44
CA THR A 242 -11.64 -5.69 2.54
C THR A 242 -12.50 -5.41 1.32
N PHE A 243 -11.96 -5.59 0.11
CA PHE A 243 -12.64 -5.25 -1.13
C PHE A 243 -13.92 -6.06 -1.39
N VAL A 244 -13.98 -7.33 -0.98
CA VAL A 244 -15.20 -8.16 -1.15
C VAL A 244 -16.30 -7.82 -0.14
N ASN A 245 -15.99 -7.06 0.92
CA ASN A 245 -16.94 -6.65 1.97
C ASN A 245 -17.29 -5.16 1.91
N LEU A 246 -17.00 -4.45 0.81
CA LEU A 246 -17.26 -3.01 0.73
C LEU A 246 -18.75 -2.64 0.87
N GLU A 247 -19.67 -3.49 0.44
CA GLU A 247 -21.10 -3.24 0.67
C GLU A 247 -21.43 -3.17 2.16
N GLU A 248 -20.90 -4.10 2.96
CA GLU A 248 -21.09 -4.14 4.41
C GLU A 248 -20.33 -2.99 5.09
N LEU A 249 -19.10 -2.72 4.68
CA LEU A 249 -18.33 -1.60 5.23
C LEU A 249 -19.03 -0.26 4.95
N ILE A 250 -19.48 0.00 3.72
CA ILE A 250 -20.07 1.30 3.37
C ILE A 250 -21.50 1.44 3.89
N PHE A 251 -22.31 0.38 3.93
CA PHE A 251 -23.76 0.48 4.19
C PHE A 251 -24.31 -0.41 5.32
N GLY A 252 -23.45 -1.20 5.97
CA GLY A 252 -23.80 -2.14 7.04
C GLY A 252 -22.91 -1.93 8.27
N ASP A 253 -22.41 -3.03 8.83
CA ASP A 253 -21.51 -3.03 9.99
C ASP A 253 -20.07 -2.64 9.59
N PRO A 254 -19.59 -1.44 9.98
CA PRO A 254 -18.23 -1.01 9.68
C PRO A 254 -17.16 -1.79 10.46
N LEU A 255 -17.56 -2.64 11.42
CA LEU A 255 -16.68 -3.43 12.27
C LEU A 255 -16.60 -4.90 11.84
N ILE A 256 -17.24 -5.30 10.74
CA ILE A 256 -17.29 -6.70 10.29
C ILE A 256 -15.91 -7.34 10.11
N LEU A 257 -14.89 -6.55 9.71
CA LEU A 257 -13.51 -6.99 9.54
C LEU A 257 -12.58 -6.65 10.70
N LYS A 258 -13.13 -6.13 11.80
CA LYS A 258 -12.35 -5.86 13.00
C LYS A 258 -11.94 -7.17 13.68
N THR A 259 -10.70 -7.18 14.15
CA THR A 259 -10.16 -8.24 14.99
C THR A 259 -10.18 -7.76 16.45
N ASP A 260 -10.67 -8.58 17.37
CA ASP A 260 -10.87 -8.18 18.77
C ASP A 260 -9.59 -8.26 19.59
N ASN A 261 -8.65 -9.13 19.19
CA ASN A 261 -7.38 -9.36 19.87
C ASN A 261 -6.18 -9.17 18.93
N ILE A 262 -5.13 -8.52 19.42
CA ILE A 262 -3.87 -8.30 18.69
C ILE A 262 -3.13 -9.60 18.32
N ASN A 263 -3.46 -10.70 19.00
CA ASN A 263 -2.91 -12.03 18.74
C ASN A 263 -3.71 -12.85 17.73
N GLU A 264 -4.88 -12.37 17.31
CA GLU A 264 -5.69 -13.04 16.28
C GLU A 264 -5.28 -12.60 14.89
N THR A 265 -5.50 -13.47 13.90
CA THR A 265 -5.27 -13.14 12.50
C THR A 265 -6.18 -11.99 12.07
N GLU A 266 -5.60 -11.03 11.36
CA GLU A 266 -6.32 -9.89 10.81
C GLU A 266 -7.32 -10.35 9.74
N LYS A 267 -8.58 -9.92 9.84
CA LYS A 267 -9.63 -10.33 8.90
C LYS A 267 -9.66 -9.45 7.64
N HIS A 268 -9.18 -8.22 7.74
CA HIS A 268 -9.26 -7.23 6.67
C HIS A 268 -8.16 -7.39 5.60
N VAL A 269 -7.07 -8.08 5.93
CA VAL A 269 -5.88 -8.22 5.08
C VAL A 269 -5.20 -9.58 5.29
N ASP A 270 -4.73 -10.19 4.20
CA ASP A 270 -3.78 -11.31 4.27
C ASP A 270 -2.39 -10.76 4.62
N ARG A 271 -2.01 -10.85 5.89
CA ARG A 271 -0.78 -10.22 6.39
C ARG A 271 0.49 -10.85 5.79
N GLU A 272 0.52 -12.16 5.56
CA GLU A 272 1.69 -12.81 4.96
C GLU A 272 1.91 -12.33 3.53
N MET A 273 0.85 -12.25 2.74
CA MET A 273 0.89 -11.70 1.38
C MET A 273 1.25 -10.22 1.37
N ASN A 274 0.71 -9.45 2.31
CA ASN A 274 1.00 -8.02 2.43
C ASN A 274 2.51 -7.78 2.65
N VAL A 275 3.12 -8.54 3.57
CA VAL A 275 4.56 -8.52 3.85
C VAL A 275 5.38 -8.97 2.64
N TRP A 276 4.93 -10.02 1.93
CA TRP A 276 5.59 -10.46 0.68
C TRP A 276 5.54 -9.38 -0.41
N GLY A 277 4.40 -8.69 -0.53
CA GLY A 277 4.20 -7.60 -1.49
C GLY A 277 5.06 -6.37 -1.19
N SER A 278 5.17 -5.97 0.07
CA SER A 278 5.95 -4.79 0.49
C SER A 278 7.45 -4.99 0.29
N GLY A 279 7.98 -6.19 0.57
CA GLY A 279 9.41 -6.49 0.42
C GLY A 279 9.99 -6.28 -0.99
N GLY A 280 9.17 -6.35 -2.04
CA GLY A 280 9.60 -6.10 -3.42
C GLY A 280 9.87 -4.63 -3.77
N ALA A 281 9.29 -3.68 -3.03
CA ALA A 281 9.41 -2.25 -3.31
C ALA A 281 10.71 -1.63 -2.76
N HIS A 282 11.36 -2.30 -1.81
CA HIS A 282 12.34 -1.69 -0.92
C HIS A 282 13.73 -1.40 -1.57
N SER A 283 14.16 -2.19 -2.55
CA SER A 283 15.52 -2.08 -3.11
C SER A 283 15.90 -0.71 -3.71
N THR A 284 14.93 0.08 -4.17
CA THR A 284 15.21 1.44 -4.69
C THR A 284 15.31 2.45 -3.56
N TYR A 285 14.48 2.32 -2.52
CA TYR A 285 14.49 3.20 -1.37
C TYR A 285 15.72 2.97 -0.49
N PHE A 286 16.14 1.71 -0.36
CA PHE A 286 17.30 1.32 0.45
C PHE A 286 18.59 2.03 0.01
N LYS A 287 18.76 2.35 -1.28
CA LYS A 287 19.96 3.10 -1.71
C LYS A 287 20.09 4.47 -1.02
N VAL A 288 18.98 5.18 -0.86
CA VAL A 288 18.98 6.48 -0.17
C VAL A 288 19.23 6.29 1.33
N ILE A 289 18.66 5.23 1.91
CA ILE A 289 18.93 4.86 3.31
C ILE A 289 20.40 4.53 3.52
N ASP A 290 21.00 3.73 2.64
CA ASP A 290 22.40 3.33 2.72
C ASP A 290 23.32 4.56 2.75
N GLU A 291 23.04 5.57 1.91
CA GLU A 291 23.78 6.84 1.92
C GLU A 291 23.68 7.57 3.28
N VAL A 292 22.50 7.60 3.90
CA VAL A 292 22.30 8.18 5.24
C VAL A 292 23.07 7.42 6.30
N ILE A 293 22.94 6.09 6.31
CA ILE A 293 23.60 5.20 7.27
C ILE A 293 25.12 5.33 7.15
N ILE A 294 25.65 5.26 5.94
CA ILE A 294 27.08 5.36 5.68
C ILE A 294 27.63 6.70 6.18
N GLU A 295 26.94 7.81 5.92
CA GLU A 295 27.39 9.12 6.40
C GLU A 295 27.39 9.18 7.94
N LEU A 296 26.29 8.78 8.59
CA LEU A 296 26.16 8.88 10.04
C LEU A 296 27.19 8.03 10.79
N PHE A 297 27.47 6.82 10.31
CA PHE A 297 28.41 5.88 10.94
C PHE A 297 29.87 6.03 10.45
N ASN A 298 30.15 7.03 9.61
CA ASN A 298 31.51 7.48 9.26
C ASN A 298 31.97 8.72 10.03
N LYS A 299 31.10 9.34 10.84
CA LYS A 299 31.46 10.47 11.72
C LYS A 299 32.43 10.06 12.84
N PRO A 300 33.07 11.01 13.54
CA PRO A 300 33.76 10.72 14.81
C PRO A 300 32.86 9.93 15.76
N ILE A 301 33.43 8.97 16.49
CA ILE A 301 32.67 7.95 17.24
C ILE A 301 31.69 8.54 18.27
N ASP A 302 32.03 9.68 18.85
CA ASP A 302 31.26 10.46 19.83
C ASP A 302 30.08 11.24 19.20
N GLU A 303 30.12 11.45 17.88
CA GLU A 303 29.06 12.05 17.08
C GLU A 303 28.13 11.00 16.43
N GLN A 304 28.45 9.71 16.55
CA GLN A 304 27.63 8.64 15.99
C GLN A 304 26.49 8.24 16.94
N PRO A 305 25.37 7.73 16.40
CA PRO A 305 24.43 6.96 17.19
C PRO A 305 25.13 5.76 17.84
N LYS A 306 24.71 5.38 19.05
CA LYS A 306 25.20 4.15 19.70
C LYS A 306 24.68 2.88 19.02
N GLY A 307 23.60 3.02 18.26
CA GLY A 307 22.96 1.93 17.51
C GLY A 307 21.70 2.40 16.80
N ILE A 308 20.84 1.46 16.47
CA ILE A 308 19.63 1.66 15.67
C ILE A 308 18.43 1.01 16.34
N LEU A 309 17.30 1.72 16.28
CA LEU A 309 16.00 1.15 16.55
C LEU A 309 15.15 1.14 15.27
N ASP A 310 14.68 -0.03 14.87
CA ASP A 310 13.69 -0.22 13.81
C ASP A 310 12.30 -0.44 14.44
N MET A 311 11.43 0.58 14.34
CA MET A 311 10.06 0.54 14.84
C MET A 311 9.13 0.03 13.73
N GLY A 312 8.35 -1.02 14.04
CA GLY A 312 7.62 -1.81 13.06
C GLY A 312 8.54 -2.77 12.30
N CYS A 313 9.45 -3.45 13.01
CA CYS A 313 10.53 -4.23 12.40
C CYS A 313 10.06 -5.43 11.56
N GLY A 314 8.80 -5.86 11.68
CA GLY A 314 8.20 -6.88 10.83
C GLY A 314 8.95 -8.22 10.89
N ASN A 315 9.70 -8.56 9.85
CA ASN A 315 10.52 -9.78 9.80
C ASN A 315 12.01 -9.55 10.09
N GLY A 316 12.42 -8.33 10.43
CA GLY A 316 13.81 -7.96 10.74
C GLY A 316 14.72 -7.76 9.54
N ALA A 317 14.23 -7.91 8.30
CA ALA A 317 15.07 -7.83 7.11
C ALA A 317 15.70 -6.44 6.90
N PHE A 318 14.99 -5.37 7.28
CA PHE A 318 15.52 -4.01 7.19
C PHE A 318 16.60 -3.76 8.23
N LEU A 319 16.39 -4.16 9.48
CA LEU A 319 17.39 -4.07 10.54
C LEU A 319 18.65 -4.88 10.19
N GLN A 320 18.50 -6.09 9.63
CA GLN A 320 19.62 -6.88 9.10
C GLN A 320 20.36 -6.13 8.00
N HIS A 321 19.64 -5.59 7.00
CA HIS A 321 20.26 -4.84 5.91
C HIS A 321 21.06 -3.64 6.40
N ILE A 322 20.52 -2.85 7.35
CA ILE A 322 21.26 -1.72 7.92
C ILE A 322 22.51 -2.19 8.66
N PHE A 323 22.43 -3.28 9.43
CA PHE A 323 23.59 -3.85 10.10
C PHE A 323 24.69 -4.23 9.09
N ASP A 324 24.34 -4.96 8.02
CA ASP A 324 25.28 -5.36 6.97
C ASP A 324 25.95 -4.15 6.29
N VAL A 325 25.19 -3.07 6.06
CA VAL A 325 25.73 -1.81 5.54
C VAL A 325 26.74 -1.20 6.51
N ILE A 326 26.43 -1.14 7.81
CA ILE A 326 27.35 -0.58 8.81
C ILE A 326 28.61 -1.43 8.92
N GLU A 327 28.45 -2.74 9.07
CA GLU A 327 29.55 -3.69 9.25
C GLU A 327 30.54 -3.63 8.09
N HIS A 328 30.04 -3.62 6.85
CA HIS A 328 30.89 -3.76 5.67
C HIS A 328 31.29 -2.45 5.00
N GLN A 329 30.55 -1.35 5.21
CA GLN A 329 30.70 -0.13 4.41
C GLN A 329 31.03 1.13 5.23
N THR A 330 31.26 1.03 6.54
CA THR A 330 31.52 2.20 7.39
C THR A 330 32.78 2.07 8.24
N LEU A 331 33.26 3.20 8.78
CA LEU A 331 34.33 3.24 9.78
C LEU A 331 33.90 2.56 11.07
N ARG A 332 32.63 2.72 11.49
CA ARG A 332 32.08 2.02 12.66
C ARG A 332 32.18 0.50 12.53
N GLY A 333 31.97 -0.05 11.34
CA GLY A 333 32.11 -1.48 11.05
C GLY A 333 33.49 -2.05 11.40
N LYS A 334 34.55 -1.24 11.27
CA LYS A 334 35.94 -1.61 11.63
C LYS A 334 36.23 -1.54 13.13
N MET A 335 35.28 -1.05 13.93
CA MET A 335 35.43 -0.72 15.35
C MET A 335 34.37 -1.41 16.21
N LEU A 336 33.61 -2.38 15.68
CA LEU A 336 32.49 -3.01 16.40
C LEU A 336 32.92 -3.78 17.66
N GLU A 337 34.18 -4.25 17.73
CA GLU A 337 34.71 -4.88 18.94
C GLU A 337 34.86 -3.88 20.11
N GLU A 338 35.36 -2.68 19.83
CA GLU A 338 35.57 -1.61 20.82
C GLU A 338 34.29 -0.79 21.07
N HIS A 339 33.48 -0.63 20.02
CA HIS A 339 32.27 0.18 20.00
C HIS A 339 31.11 -0.63 19.37
N PRO A 340 30.53 -1.60 20.08
CA PRO A 340 29.45 -2.42 19.54
C PRO A 340 28.21 -1.58 19.20
N LEU A 341 27.38 -2.08 18.27
CA LEU A 341 26.09 -1.48 17.93
C LEU A 341 24.99 -2.00 18.85
N LEU A 342 24.16 -1.09 19.32
CA LEU A 342 22.90 -1.44 19.98
C LEU A 342 21.80 -1.59 18.92
N LEU A 343 21.47 -2.81 18.54
CA LEU A 343 20.38 -3.08 17.59
C LEU A 343 19.08 -3.38 18.33
N VAL A 344 18.00 -2.68 17.96
CA VAL A 344 16.67 -2.88 18.52
C VAL A 344 15.66 -3.05 17.39
N GLY A 345 14.92 -4.16 17.41
CA GLY A 345 13.69 -4.33 16.62
C GLY A 345 12.48 -4.21 17.54
N ALA A 346 11.57 -3.29 17.24
CA ALA A 346 10.34 -3.09 18.00
C ALA A 346 9.12 -3.29 17.10
N ASP A 347 8.10 -3.99 17.58
CA ASP A 347 6.86 -4.23 16.83
C ASP A 347 5.68 -4.43 17.79
N LEU A 348 4.48 -4.04 17.36
CA LEU A 348 3.25 -4.22 18.13
C LEU A 348 2.77 -5.67 18.09
N ASN A 349 3.14 -6.41 17.04
CA ASN A 349 2.68 -7.76 16.75
C ASN A 349 3.68 -8.83 17.24
N GLN A 350 3.23 -9.71 18.14
CA GLN A 350 4.08 -10.76 18.70
C GLN A 350 4.60 -11.79 17.66
N ALA A 351 3.83 -12.05 16.59
CA ALA A 351 4.26 -12.93 15.52
C ALA A 351 5.42 -12.31 14.72
N ALA A 352 5.37 -11.01 14.44
CA ALA A 352 6.45 -10.27 13.81
C ALA A 352 7.73 -10.34 14.66
N LEU A 353 7.63 -10.10 15.98
CA LEU A 353 8.77 -10.24 16.90
C LEU A 353 9.38 -11.65 16.88
N LYS A 354 8.55 -12.70 16.83
CA LYS A 354 9.03 -14.09 16.75
C LYS A 354 9.81 -14.34 15.45
N VAL A 355 9.29 -13.89 14.31
CA VAL A 355 9.94 -14.02 13.00
C VAL A 355 11.24 -13.21 12.96
N THR A 356 11.21 -11.96 13.44
CA THR A 356 12.39 -11.09 13.55
C THR A 356 13.50 -11.77 14.35
N ARG A 357 13.19 -12.32 15.54
CA ARG A 357 14.18 -13.06 16.35
C ARG A 357 14.78 -14.24 15.58
N ALA A 358 13.96 -15.05 14.93
CA ALA A 358 14.43 -16.21 14.19
C ALA A 358 15.35 -15.81 13.02
N ASN A 359 15.00 -14.77 12.28
CA ASN A 359 15.79 -14.28 11.15
C ASN A 359 17.12 -13.68 11.60
N LEU A 360 17.13 -12.83 12.62
CA LEU A 360 18.35 -12.21 13.14
C LEU A 360 19.30 -13.25 13.75
N ILE A 361 18.78 -14.25 14.48
CA ILE A 361 19.58 -15.38 14.98
C ILE A 361 20.18 -16.17 13.81
N SER A 362 19.40 -16.43 12.75
CA SER A 362 19.90 -17.16 11.57
C SER A 362 20.96 -16.37 10.80
N ALA A 363 20.96 -15.05 10.92
CA ALA A 363 21.94 -14.14 10.33
C ALA A 363 23.14 -13.86 11.26
N ASP A 364 23.20 -14.47 12.44
CA ASP A 364 24.23 -14.22 13.47
C ASP A 364 24.28 -12.76 13.96
N ILE A 365 23.13 -12.09 13.97
CA ILE A 365 22.99 -10.68 14.40
C ILE A 365 22.38 -10.64 15.80
N TRP A 366 23.10 -10.02 16.74
CA TRP A 366 22.61 -9.82 18.10
C TRP A 366 21.81 -8.52 18.23
N ALA A 367 20.50 -8.63 18.47
CA ALA A 367 19.59 -7.50 18.66
C ALA A 367 18.63 -7.72 19.83
N LYS A 368 18.14 -6.62 20.41
CA LYS A 368 17.00 -6.64 21.33
C LYS A 368 15.72 -6.60 20.51
N VAL A 369 14.86 -7.59 20.69
CA VAL A 369 13.57 -7.66 19.98
C VAL A 369 12.46 -7.55 21.00
N ILE A 370 11.79 -6.40 21.03
CA ILE A 370 10.87 -6.00 22.11
C ILE A 370 9.51 -5.59 21.56
N TRP A 371 8.51 -5.61 22.42
CA TRP A 371 7.21 -5.05 22.06
C TRP A 371 7.31 -3.52 22.00
N GLY A 372 6.65 -2.91 21.03
CA GLY A 372 6.60 -1.45 20.91
C GLY A 372 5.43 -0.98 20.06
N ASP A 373 4.80 0.11 20.49
CA ASP A 373 3.77 0.82 19.74
C ASP A 373 4.33 2.16 19.27
N VAL A 374 4.28 2.41 17.96
CA VAL A 374 4.73 3.67 17.36
C VAL A 374 4.02 4.88 17.96
N GLY A 375 2.78 4.73 18.46
CA GLY A 375 2.04 5.79 19.14
C GLY A 375 2.48 6.06 20.58
N ARG A 376 3.33 5.21 21.17
CA ARG A 376 3.78 5.26 22.58
C ARG A 376 5.30 5.20 22.71
N PRO A 377 6.05 6.19 22.17
CA PRO A 377 7.50 6.23 22.32
C PRO A 377 7.95 6.39 23.77
N ASP A 378 7.08 6.91 24.64
CA ASP A 378 7.30 7.01 26.08
C ASP A 378 7.47 5.64 26.75
N LEU A 379 6.58 4.68 26.43
CA LEU A 379 6.67 3.31 26.94
C LEU A 379 7.89 2.60 26.38
N LEU A 380 8.13 2.73 25.07
CA LEU A 380 9.30 2.14 24.43
C LEU A 380 10.61 2.61 25.08
N ALA A 381 10.74 3.92 25.34
CA ALA A 381 11.91 4.49 25.97
C ALA A 381 12.08 3.99 27.42
N GLN A 382 10.98 3.87 28.17
CA GLN A 382 10.99 3.32 29.53
C GLN A 382 11.46 1.87 29.52
N ASP A 383 10.84 1.01 28.71
CA ASP A 383 11.17 -0.42 28.63
C ASP A 383 12.64 -0.64 28.21
N LEU A 384 13.13 0.12 27.22
CA LEU A 384 14.54 0.07 26.81
C LEU A 384 15.51 0.47 27.92
N LYS A 385 15.13 1.47 28.71
CA LYS A 385 15.97 1.96 29.80
C LYS A 385 16.00 1.00 30.97
N GLU A 386 14.85 0.48 31.37
CA GLU A 386 14.70 -0.40 32.54
C GLU A 386 15.26 -1.80 32.28
N ASP A 387 14.95 -2.41 31.13
CA ASP A 387 15.31 -3.79 30.84
C ASP A 387 16.73 -3.95 30.27
N TYR A 388 17.22 -2.93 29.56
CA TYR A 388 18.48 -3.02 28.81
C TYR A 388 19.48 -1.90 29.09
N GLY A 389 19.11 -0.87 29.87
CA GLY A 389 19.97 0.28 30.12
C GLY A 389 20.22 1.13 28.87
N ILE A 390 19.40 0.98 27.82
CA ILE A 390 19.55 1.67 26.54
C ILE A 390 18.70 2.95 26.58
N ASP A 391 19.32 4.07 26.22
CA ASP A 391 18.59 5.33 26.05
C ASP A 391 18.08 5.45 24.61
N LEU A 392 16.77 5.64 24.43
CA LEU A 392 16.19 5.75 23.09
C LEU A 392 16.76 6.95 22.32
N GLY A 393 17.10 8.04 23.02
CA GLY A 393 17.72 9.22 22.44
C GLY A 393 19.17 9.03 21.98
N ASP A 394 19.81 7.91 22.34
CA ASP A 394 21.15 7.55 21.89
C ASP A 394 21.16 6.73 20.58
N LEU A 395 19.98 6.35 20.07
CA LEU A 395 19.83 5.55 18.86
C LEU A 395 19.39 6.39 17.66
N LEU A 396 19.80 5.97 16.46
CA LEU A 396 19.12 6.38 15.25
C LEU A 396 17.80 5.64 15.18
N ASN A 397 16.69 6.38 15.19
CA ASN A 397 15.37 5.78 15.07
C ASN A 397 15.01 5.68 13.59
N VAL A 398 14.66 4.48 13.13
CA VAL A 398 14.24 4.21 11.76
C VAL A 398 12.87 3.56 11.76
N ARG A 399 12.08 3.85 10.72
CA ARG A 399 10.81 3.14 10.47
C ARG A 399 10.37 3.31 9.03
N THR A 400 9.71 2.29 8.49
CA THR A 400 9.28 2.24 7.10
C THR A 400 7.79 1.96 7.01
N PHE A 401 7.04 2.86 6.36
CA PHE A 401 5.62 2.71 6.06
C PHE A 401 4.76 2.46 7.30
N LEU A 402 4.92 3.29 8.35
CA LEU A 402 4.34 3.00 9.67
C LEU A 402 3.53 4.15 10.28
N ASP A 403 3.91 5.42 10.14
CA ASP A 403 3.21 6.51 10.82
C ASP A 403 1.78 6.69 10.31
N HIS A 404 1.53 6.36 9.03
CA HIS A 404 0.18 6.33 8.47
C HIS A 404 -0.67 5.18 9.02
N ASN A 405 -0.06 4.09 9.48
CA ASN A 405 -0.74 2.90 10.02
C ASN A 405 -0.76 2.88 11.56
N ARG A 406 -0.47 4.02 12.20
CA ARG A 406 -0.57 4.15 13.66
C ARG A 406 -2.02 3.99 14.11
N ILE A 407 -2.21 3.51 15.33
CA ILE A 407 -3.54 3.48 15.95
C ILE A 407 -4.06 4.92 16.07
N TRP A 408 -5.29 5.14 15.60
CA TRP A 408 -5.94 6.45 15.71
C TRP A 408 -5.94 6.95 17.15
N THR A 409 -5.48 8.18 17.33
CA THR A 409 -5.59 8.93 18.59
C THR A 409 -6.12 10.31 18.25
N ALA A 410 -7.27 10.68 18.82
CA ALA A 410 -7.80 12.03 18.67
C ALA A 410 -6.83 13.06 19.27
N PRO A 411 -6.60 14.20 18.60
CA PRO A 411 -5.73 15.25 19.12
C PRO A 411 -6.32 15.83 20.41
N ARG A 412 -5.46 16.06 21.41
CA ARG A 412 -5.82 16.73 22.67
C ARG A 412 -6.06 18.22 22.46
N ILE A 413 -5.35 18.83 21.51
CA ILE A 413 -5.45 20.26 21.20
C ILE A 413 -5.80 20.40 19.71
N PRO A 414 -7.09 20.27 19.36
CA PRO A 414 -7.55 20.57 18.01
C PRO A 414 -7.24 22.03 17.66
N SER A 415 -6.63 22.24 16.52
CA SER A 415 -6.36 23.55 15.97
C SER A 415 -7.58 24.09 15.22
N LEU A 416 -7.59 25.40 14.94
CA LEU A 416 -8.54 26.02 14.02
C LEU A 416 -8.02 26.02 12.57
N ARG A 417 -7.05 25.14 12.24
CA ARG A 417 -6.43 25.13 10.91
C ARG A 417 -7.45 24.72 9.86
N THR A 418 -7.44 25.42 8.73
CA THR A 418 -8.14 24.95 7.54
C THR A 418 -7.21 24.00 6.82
N SER A 419 -7.55 22.71 6.84
CA SER A 419 -6.78 21.68 6.14
C SER A 419 -6.81 21.94 4.63
N ILE A 420 -5.67 21.75 3.99
CA ILE A 420 -5.54 21.73 2.52
C ILE A 420 -5.46 20.30 1.99
N SER A 421 -5.50 19.29 2.86
CA SER A 421 -5.49 17.89 2.47
C SER A 421 -6.78 17.56 1.72
N SER A 422 -6.63 16.82 0.63
CA SER A 422 -7.76 16.25 -0.09
C SER A 422 -8.21 14.90 0.48
N GLY A 423 -7.42 14.31 1.39
CA GLY A 423 -7.56 12.93 1.88
C GLY A 423 -8.96 12.58 2.38
N ALA A 424 -9.33 11.31 2.23
CA ALA A 424 -10.55 10.74 2.78
C ALA A 424 -10.18 9.82 3.95
N PHE A 425 -10.42 10.29 5.18
CA PHE A 425 -10.03 9.59 6.40
C PHE A 425 -11.24 9.02 7.12
N ALA A 426 -11.12 7.78 7.56
CA ALA A 426 -12.13 7.06 8.30
C ALA A 426 -11.53 6.49 9.60
N TYR A 427 -12.39 6.31 10.59
CA TYR A 427 -12.13 5.45 11.73
C TYR A 427 -13.41 4.69 12.05
N ARG A 428 -13.40 3.37 11.84
CA ARG A 428 -14.55 2.50 12.12
C ARG A 428 -15.82 2.96 11.44
N GLY A 429 -15.70 3.40 10.19
CA GLY A 429 -16.81 3.88 9.37
C GLY A 429 -17.20 5.35 9.58
N GLU A 430 -16.73 6.00 10.67
CA GLU A 430 -16.96 7.43 10.86
C GLU A 430 -15.94 8.26 10.10
N ARG A 431 -16.37 9.40 9.57
CA ARG A 431 -15.47 10.33 8.88
C ARG A 431 -14.64 11.10 9.90
N LEU A 432 -13.33 11.13 9.68
CA LEU A 432 -12.44 12.03 10.39
C LEU A 432 -12.28 13.34 9.60
N GLN A 433 -12.30 14.47 10.30
CA GLN A 433 -11.96 15.75 9.68
C GLN A 433 -10.47 15.80 9.37
N ASN A 434 -10.10 16.32 8.20
CA ASN A 434 -8.70 16.32 7.76
C ASN A 434 -7.79 17.12 8.72
N SER A 435 -8.27 18.24 9.27
CA SER A 435 -7.55 19.03 10.28
C SER A 435 -7.27 18.23 11.56
N LEU A 436 -8.18 17.35 11.99
CA LEU A 436 -7.96 16.49 13.15
C LEU A 436 -6.91 15.40 12.88
N VAL A 437 -6.85 14.90 11.65
CA VAL A 437 -5.82 13.93 11.23
C VAL A 437 -4.44 14.59 11.20
N GLU A 438 -4.37 15.82 10.70
CA GLU A 438 -3.17 16.66 10.73
C GLU A 438 -2.70 16.93 12.18
N ASP A 439 -3.60 17.38 13.06
CA ASP A 439 -3.29 17.64 14.46
C ASP A 439 -2.89 16.34 15.21
N SER A 440 -3.53 15.21 14.90
CA SER A 440 -3.14 13.90 15.43
C SER A 440 -1.71 13.52 15.03
N LEU A 441 -1.31 13.80 13.78
CA LEU A 441 0.05 13.55 13.32
C LEU A 441 1.06 14.53 13.94
N LEU A 442 0.69 15.79 14.12
CA LEU A 442 1.51 16.78 14.82
C LEU A 442 1.81 16.34 16.24
N GLU A 443 0.79 15.99 17.03
CA GLU A 443 0.95 15.51 18.40
C GLU A 443 1.77 14.21 18.45
N HIS A 444 1.62 13.35 17.44
CA HIS A 444 2.44 12.16 17.27
C HIS A 444 3.92 12.48 17.12
N PHE A 445 4.29 13.41 16.23
CA PHE A 445 5.68 13.85 16.10
C PHE A 445 6.21 14.53 17.36
N GLN A 446 5.39 15.32 18.05
CA GLN A 446 5.77 15.95 19.32
C GLN A 446 6.11 14.91 20.40
N ARG A 447 5.39 13.78 20.45
CA ARG A 447 5.72 12.67 21.37
C ARG A 447 7.06 12.02 21.03
N TRP A 448 7.41 11.94 19.75
CA TRP A 448 8.68 11.35 19.30
C TRP A 448 9.87 12.31 19.46
N LYS A 449 9.65 13.63 19.35
CA LYS A 449 10.71 14.64 19.32
C LYS A 449 11.80 14.44 20.40
N PRO A 450 11.49 14.26 21.70
CA PRO A 450 12.52 14.15 22.74
C PRO A 450 13.49 12.98 22.54
N TYR A 451 13.08 11.96 21.78
CA TYR A 451 13.84 10.74 21.56
C TYR A 451 14.59 10.73 20.23
N VAL A 452 14.29 11.67 19.33
CA VAL A 452 14.83 11.66 17.96
C VAL A 452 15.53 12.98 17.60
N GLU A 453 15.47 13.99 18.46
CA GLU A 453 16.02 15.31 18.15
C GLU A 453 17.53 15.31 17.93
N ARG A 454 18.28 14.40 18.56
CA ARG A 454 19.75 14.32 18.48
C ARG A 454 20.26 13.58 17.24
N PHE A 455 20.02 12.27 17.18
CA PHE A 455 20.54 11.42 16.09
C PHE A 455 19.59 11.30 14.90
N GLY A 456 18.34 11.70 15.09
CA GLY A 456 17.35 11.81 14.04
C GLY A 456 16.37 10.66 13.99
N LEU A 457 15.38 10.87 13.14
CA LEU A 457 14.33 9.94 12.78
C LEU A 457 14.34 9.76 11.26
N LEU A 458 14.78 8.59 10.79
CA LEU A 458 14.83 8.23 9.38
C LEU A 458 13.55 7.48 9.00
N ILE A 459 12.72 8.11 8.18
CA ILE A 459 11.41 7.59 7.80
C ILE A 459 11.37 7.34 6.29
N ILE A 460 10.87 6.19 5.89
CA ILE A 460 10.28 5.98 4.56
C ILE A 460 8.77 6.00 4.76
N GLU A 461 8.03 6.89 4.09
CA GLU A 461 6.59 7.02 4.31
C GLU A 461 5.78 6.99 3.02
N LEU A 462 4.56 6.46 3.11
CA LEU A 462 3.54 6.41 2.06
C LEU A 462 2.61 7.63 2.15
N HIS A 463 2.25 8.17 0.99
CA HIS A 463 1.48 9.39 0.84
C HIS A 463 0.40 9.25 -0.23
N THR A 464 -0.63 10.07 -0.08
CA THR A 464 -1.64 10.29 -1.12
C THR A 464 -1.31 11.53 -1.96
N ILE A 465 -2.04 11.72 -3.05
CA ILE A 465 -2.02 12.91 -3.92
C ILE A 465 -3.46 13.31 -4.28
N ALA A 466 -3.68 14.53 -4.76
CA ALA A 466 -5.03 15.01 -5.09
C ALA A 466 -5.71 14.16 -6.18
N PRO A 467 -7.02 13.83 -6.05
CA PRO A 467 -7.72 12.97 -7.01
C PRO A 467 -7.77 13.58 -8.41
N GLU A 468 -7.83 14.91 -8.52
CA GLU A 468 -7.71 15.62 -9.80
C GLU A 468 -6.37 15.31 -10.49
N LEU A 469 -5.26 15.27 -9.73
CA LEU A 469 -3.95 14.94 -10.27
C LEU A 469 -3.86 13.46 -10.70
N ILE A 470 -4.49 12.56 -9.92
CA ILE A 470 -4.57 11.12 -10.25
C ILE A 470 -5.33 10.93 -11.57
N SER A 471 -6.50 11.57 -11.71
CA SER A 471 -7.37 11.43 -12.89
C SER A 471 -6.69 11.83 -14.21
N LYS A 472 -5.77 12.80 -14.16
CA LYS A 472 -4.96 13.24 -15.31
C LYS A 472 -3.76 12.34 -15.59
N ASN A 473 -3.48 11.36 -14.72
CA ASN A 473 -2.27 10.54 -14.74
C ASN A 473 -2.55 9.04 -14.54
N LEU A 474 -3.72 8.56 -14.96
CA LEU A 474 -4.08 7.14 -14.92
C LEU A 474 -3.04 6.25 -15.62
N GLY A 475 -2.59 5.21 -14.93
CA GLY A 475 -1.50 4.36 -15.40
C GLY A 475 -0.09 4.96 -15.21
N LYS A 476 0.05 6.08 -14.48
CA LYS A 476 1.37 6.62 -14.10
C LYS A 476 1.62 6.61 -12.60
N THR A 477 0.60 6.33 -11.80
CA THR A 477 0.65 6.29 -10.34
C THR A 477 -0.24 5.16 -9.81
N PRO A 478 0.13 4.48 -8.70
CA PRO A 478 -0.71 3.52 -7.99
C PRO A 478 -1.64 4.18 -6.95
N ALA A 479 -1.73 5.52 -6.91
CA ALA A 479 -2.38 6.26 -5.84
C ALA A 479 -3.85 5.87 -5.58
N THR A 480 -4.65 5.58 -6.62
CA THR A 480 -6.05 5.15 -6.42
C THR A 480 -6.13 3.88 -5.58
N ALA A 481 -5.30 2.89 -5.91
CA ALA A 481 -5.26 1.63 -5.18
C ALA A 481 -4.80 1.83 -3.73
N TYR A 482 -3.81 2.71 -3.50
CA TYR A 482 -3.35 3.03 -2.16
C TYR A 482 -4.39 3.79 -1.34
N ASP A 483 -5.05 4.80 -1.91
CA ASP A 483 -6.15 5.51 -1.27
C ASP A 483 -7.26 4.54 -0.84
N ALA A 484 -7.58 3.56 -1.68
CA ALA A 484 -8.59 2.56 -1.37
C ALA A 484 -8.14 1.59 -0.27
N THR A 485 -6.95 0.97 -0.39
CA THR A 485 -6.49 0.00 0.60
C THR A 485 -6.34 0.62 1.98
N HIS A 486 -5.81 1.84 2.05
CA HIS A 486 -5.55 2.54 3.32
C HIS A 486 -6.81 3.20 3.87
N GLY A 487 -7.62 3.84 3.02
CA GLY A 487 -8.85 4.50 3.45
C GLY A 487 -9.90 3.54 4.01
N TYR A 488 -10.07 2.36 3.41
CA TYR A 488 -11.01 1.35 3.92
C TYR A 488 -10.50 0.54 5.11
N SER A 489 -9.22 0.70 5.49
CA SER A 489 -8.60 -0.01 6.62
C SER A 489 -8.15 0.94 7.73
N ASP A 490 -8.77 2.12 7.84
CA ASP A 490 -8.51 3.12 8.88
C ASP A 490 -7.04 3.56 8.97
N GLN A 491 -6.39 3.77 7.82
CA GLN A 491 -5.01 4.25 7.71
C GLN A 491 -4.95 5.68 7.13
N TYR A 492 -3.96 6.45 7.57
CA TYR A 492 -3.93 7.92 7.46
C TYR A 492 -2.80 8.44 6.57
N ILE A 493 -2.84 8.12 5.27
CA ILE A 493 -1.86 8.62 4.30
C ILE A 493 -2.14 10.09 3.94
N LEU A 494 -1.23 10.99 4.31
CA LEU A 494 -1.32 12.43 4.02
C LEU A 494 -0.41 12.81 2.85
N GLU A 495 -0.74 13.91 2.15
CA GLU A 495 0.13 14.49 1.13
C GLU A 495 1.52 14.86 1.73
N ILE A 496 2.59 14.69 0.94
CA ILE A 496 4.00 14.86 1.38
C ILE A 496 4.23 16.24 2.03
N ASP A 497 3.74 17.30 1.39
CA ASP A 497 3.98 18.67 1.87
C ASP A 497 3.34 18.92 3.24
N ILE A 498 2.17 18.33 3.49
CA ILE A 498 1.47 18.39 4.78
C ILE A 498 2.23 17.59 5.82
N PHE A 499 2.65 16.36 5.49
CA PHE A 499 3.45 15.52 6.38
C PHE A 499 4.74 16.21 6.84
N ILE A 500 5.48 16.81 5.90
CA ILE A 500 6.72 17.55 6.19
C ILE A 500 6.44 18.83 6.99
N ALA A 501 5.36 19.56 6.68
CA ALA A 501 4.99 20.76 7.42
C ALA A 501 4.69 20.46 8.88
N LEU A 502 3.95 19.37 9.16
CA LEU A 502 3.61 18.94 10.52
C LEU A 502 4.83 18.46 11.31
N ALA A 503 5.78 17.76 10.67
CA ALA A 503 7.05 17.42 11.29
C ALA A 503 7.84 18.68 11.69
N LYS A 504 7.93 19.67 10.79
CA LYS A 504 8.59 20.96 11.08
C LYS A 504 7.90 21.71 12.22
N GLU A 505 6.57 21.75 12.21
CA GLU A 505 5.76 22.36 13.28
C GLU A 505 5.98 21.66 14.64
N ALA A 506 6.22 20.35 14.64
CA ALA A 506 6.63 19.60 15.83
C ALA A 506 8.06 19.91 16.29
N GLY A 507 8.84 20.71 15.55
CA GLY A 507 10.24 21.02 15.82
C GLY A 507 11.22 19.99 15.26
N LEU A 508 10.80 19.20 14.26
CA LEU A 508 11.61 18.23 13.55
C LEU A 508 11.80 18.65 12.08
N ALA A 509 12.99 19.13 11.73
CA ALA A 509 13.30 19.55 10.37
C ALA A 509 13.91 18.41 9.53
N PRO A 510 13.50 18.24 8.27
CA PRO A 510 14.14 17.29 7.37
C PRO A 510 15.53 17.80 6.95
N GLU A 511 16.51 16.90 6.94
CA GLU A 511 17.83 17.14 6.37
C GLU A 511 17.72 17.16 4.84
N ALA A 512 17.85 18.36 4.25
CA ALA A 512 17.53 18.61 2.84
C ALA A 512 18.32 17.71 1.86
N GLN A 513 19.53 17.31 2.21
CA GLN A 513 20.38 16.43 1.39
C GLN A 513 19.87 14.99 1.30
N TYR A 514 19.04 14.54 2.24
CA TYR A 514 18.47 13.19 2.28
C TYR A 514 16.99 13.15 1.90
N ALA A 515 16.32 14.30 1.91
CA ALA A 515 14.92 14.43 1.54
C ALA A 515 14.70 13.99 0.08
N SER A 516 14.02 12.86 -0.11
CA SER A 516 13.76 12.25 -1.41
C SER A 516 12.29 11.91 -1.57
N LYS A 517 11.78 11.98 -2.80
CA LYS A 517 10.39 11.61 -3.14
C LYS A 517 10.31 10.71 -4.37
N PHE A 518 9.35 9.79 -4.39
CA PHE A 518 9.24 8.74 -5.40
C PHE A 518 7.81 8.59 -5.95
N PRO A 519 7.64 8.70 -7.29
CA PRO A 519 8.61 9.23 -8.26
C PRO A 519 9.04 10.67 -7.90
N ASN A 520 10.18 11.13 -8.42
CA ASN A 520 10.63 12.51 -8.20
C ASN A 520 9.81 13.51 -9.06
N SER A 521 8.54 13.69 -8.70
CA SER A 521 7.58 14.60 -9.33
C SER A 521 6.42 14.88 -8.37
N ASP A 522 5.36 15.53 -8.84
CA ASP A 522 4.13 15.75 -8.07
C ASP A 522 3.27 14.48 -7.95
N LEU A 523 3.64 13.41 -8.65
CA LEU A 523 3.02 12.09 -8.53
C LEU A 523 3.64 11.25 -7.41
N ALA A 524 4.49 11.85 -6.58
CA ALA A 524 5.18 11.16 -5.50
C ALA A 524 4.18 10.60 -4.49
N THR A 525 4.23 9.29 -4.27
CA THR A 525 3.44 8.61 -3.23
C THR A 525 4.34 8.04 -2.13
N VAL A 526 5.66 8.17 -2.24
CA VAL A 526 6.61 7.75 -1.21
C VAL A 526 7.62 8.86 -0.96
N SER A 527 7.98 9.10 0.30
CA SER A 527 9.07 10.00 0.67
C SER A 527 10.07 9.31 1.60
N ILE A 528 11.32 9.78 1.58
CA ILE A 528 12.38 9.39 2.51
C ILE A 528 12.91 10.66 3.16
N ASN A 529 12.95 10.69 4.49
CA ASN A 529 13.38 11.87 5.24
C ASN A 529 14.17 11.45 6.47
N LEU A 530 15.31 12.12 6.71
CA LEU A 530 15.95 12.14 8.02
C LEU A 530 15.53 13.42 8.74
N PHE A 531 14.67 13.31 9.74
CA PHE A 531 14.26 14.43 10.58
C PHE A 531 15.16 14.60 11.79
N LYS A 532 15.52 15.83 12.15
CA LYS A 532 16.27 16.16 13.37
C LYS A 532 15.67 17.34 14.12
N GLY A 533 16.00 17.45 15.40
CA GLY A 533 15.57 18.58 16.22
C GLY A 533 16.16 19.89 15.72
N VAL A 534 15.34 20.93 15.66
CA VAL A 534 15.82 22.30 15.46
C VAL A 534 16.24 22.87 16.81
N SER A 535 17.50 23.27 16.96
CA SER A 535 17.94 24.04 18.12
C SER A 535 17.15 25.34 18.17
N SER A 536 16.38 25.53 19.24
CA SER A 536 15.62 26.77 19.52
C SER A 536 16.53 27.95 19.84
#